data_AF-A0A662G2C2-F1
#
_entry.id   AF-A0A662G2C2-F1
#
_cell.length_a   1.000
_cell.length_b   1.000
_cell.length_c   1.000
_cell.angle_alpha   90.00
_cell.angle_beta   90.00
_cell.angle_gamma   90.00
#
_symmetry.space_group_name_H-M   'P 1'
#
loop_
_entity.id
_entity.type
_entity.pdbx_description
1 polymer ?
#
loop_
_entity_poly.entity_id
_entity_poly.type
_entity_poly.pdbx_seq_one_letter_code
_entity_poly.pdbx_strand_id
1 'polypeptide(L)'
;MRNMTAFKIFSKIFYETIEVPVIVVKNVDTELNIGEIKIGPLNKGDRIKIPYRLLDILFKEKIVDIDVMNIPALSEIRKIAWIESRSNELQKLDKNFYINASMLIKKLENELIENYDANLLREIEEIKSLLYDLVKCRLNKILSLVISSHIPSRELVEKMTEEEKILYTQLCNHIGDWFSTMKKIIEGEI
;
A
#
# COMPACT_ATOMS: atom_id res chain seq x y z
N MET A 1 12.06 16.64 -17.74
CA MET A 1 11.91 15.20 -18.04
C MET A 1 12.60 14.26 -17.02
N ARG A 2 12.66 14.60 -15.71
CA ARG A 2 13.33 13.76 -14.67
C ARG A 2 12.40 13.19 -13.58
N ASN A 3 11.12 13.59 -13.52
CA ASN A 3 10.28 13.32 -12.34
C ASN A 3 9.39 12.06 -12.45
N MET A 4 9.09 11.58 -13.66
CA MET A 4 8.30 10.35 -13.84
C MET A 4 9.07 9.08 -13.43
N THR A 5 10.40 9.19 -13.32
CA THR A 5 11.31 8.16 -12.80
C THR A 5 11.28 8.08 -11.28
N ALA A 6 11.12 9.20 -10.57
CA ALA A 6 11.22 9.24 -9.11
C ALA A 6 10.07 8.49 -8.42
N PHE A 7 8.83 8.65 -8.88
CA PHE A 7 7.68 7.92 -8.31
C PHE A 7 7.77 6.41 -8.57
N LYS A 8 8.18 6.00 -9.78
CA LYS A 8 8.38 4.57 -10.12
C LYS A 8 9.55 3.95 -9.36
N ILE A 9 10.63 4.69 -9.18
CA ILE A 9 11.78 4.25 -8.37
C ILE A 9 11.35 4.15 -6.90
N PHE A 10 10.60 5.12 -6.40
CA PHE A 10 10.16 5.12 -5.01
C PHE A 10 9.16 4.00 -4.73
N SER A 11 8.14 3.81 -5.57
CA SER A 11 7.19 2.70 -5.39
C SER A 11 7.93 1.36 -5.39
N LYS A 12 8.91 1.20 -6.28
CA LYS A 12 9.78 0.03 -6.30
C LYS A 12 10.59 -0.13 -5.01
N ILE A 13 11.29 0.90 -4.54
CA ILE A 13 12.09 0.88 -3.30
C ILE A 13 11.21 0.64 -2.06
N PHE A 14 10.04 1.26 -2.02
CA PHE A 14 9.09 1.15 -0.92
C PHE A 14 8.64 -0.30 -0.75
N TYR A 15 8.18 -0.95 -1.83
CA TYR A 15 7.80 -2.36 -1.79
C TYR A 15 8.99 -3.33 -1.65
N GLU A 16 10.22 -2.89 -1.90
CA GLU A 16 11.44 -3.66 -1.64
C GLU A 16 11.84 -3.69 -0.15
N THR A 17 11.47 -2.65 0.60
CA THR A 17 11.91 -2.45 2.00
C THR A 17 10.83 -2.74 3.04
N ILE A 18 9.57 -2.79 2.64
CA ILE A 18 8.48 -3.13 3.56
C ILE A 18 8.55 -4.58 3.96
N GLU A 19 8.46 -4.80 5.26
CA GLU A 19 8.29 -6.11 5.83
C GLU A 19 6.82 -6.39 6.14
N VAL A 20 6.37 -7.60 5.82
CA VAL A 20 5.00 -8.06 6.07
C VAL A 20 5.00 -9.29 6.98
N PRO A 21 4.03 -9.41 7.90
CA PRO A 21 3.93 -10.56 8.78
C PRO A 21 3.40 -11.79 8.02
N VAL A 22 4.03 -12.93 8.27
CA VAL A 22 3.66 -14.24 7.69
C VAL A 22 3.80 -15.33 8.73
N ILE A 23 3.12 -16.46 8.49
CA ILE A 23 3.19 -17.67 9.30
C ILE A 23 3.93 -18.74 8.50
N VAL A 24 4.97 -19.34 9.06
CA VAL A 24 5.68 -20.46 8.43
C VAL A 24 4.79 -21.71 8.46
N VAL A 25 4.53 -22.33 7.30
CA VAL A 25 3.62 -23.49 7.20
C VAL A 25 4.33 -24.84 7.11
N LYS A 26 5.64 -24.86 6.83
CA LYS A 26 6.47 -26.07 6.84
C LYS A 26 7.89 -25.76 7.36
N ASN A 27 8.53 -26.76 7.98
CA ASN A 27 9.92 -26.62 8.42
C ASN A 27 10.84 -26.43 7.22
N VAL A 28 11.81 -25.54 7.37
CA VAL A 28 12.93 -25.35 6.44
C VAL A 28 14.21 -25.39 7.27
N ASP A 29 14.88 -26.54 7.25
CA ASP A 29 16.04 -26.82 8.11
C ASP A 29 17.31 -26.07 7.67
N THR A 30 17.30 -25.49 6.46
CA THR A 30 18.41 -24.74 5.88
C THR A 30 18.08 -23.26 5.68
N GLU A 31 19.12 -22.42 5.66
CA GLU A 31 18.98 -21.03 5.27
C GLU A 31 18.70 -20.95 3.76
N LEU A 32 17.60 -20.30 3.40
CA LEU A 32 17.23 -19.98 2.02
C LEU A 32 17.96 -18.72 1.58
N ASN A 33 18.67 -18.82 0.46
CA ASN A 33 19.30 -17.67 -0.20
C ASN A 33 18.43 -17.24 -1.40
N ILE A 34 17.72 -16.12 -1.26
CA ILE A 34 16.87 -15.56 -2.31
C ILE A 34 17.48 -14.23 -2.79
N GLY A 35 18.39 -14.34 -3.76
CA GLY A 35 19.24 -13.22 -4.17
C GLY A 35 20.20 -12.84 -3.04
N GLU A 36 20.18 -11.58 -2.62
CA GLU A 36 20.99 -11.07 -1.51
C GLU A 36 20.32 -11.26 -0.13
N ILE A 37 19.08 -11.76 -0.06
CA ILE A 37 18.40 -12.00 1.20
C ILE A 37 18.60 -13.44 1.67
N LYS A 38 18.97 -13.56 2.94
CA LYS A 38 19.03 -14.81 3.70
C LYS A 38 17.82 -14.92 4.62
N ILE A 39 17.11 -16.04 4.56
CA ILE A 39 15.96 -16.34 5.42
C ILE A 39 16.07 -17.76 5.96
N GLY A 40 15.88 -17.92 7.27
CA GLY A 40 15.84 -19.21 7.93
C GLY A 40 17.11 -19.52 8.76
N PRO A 41 17.20 -20.74 9.34
CA PRO A 41 16.20 -21.83 9.30
C PRO A 41 14.82 -21.43 9.86
N LEU A 42 13.75 -22.06 9.36
CA LEU A 42 12.36 -21.70 9.67
C LEU A 42 11.63 -22.89 10.31
N ASN A 43 10.92 -22.66 11.41
CA ASN A 43 10.09 -23.70 12.02
C ASN A 43 8.61 -23.46 11.71
N LYS A 44 7.88 -24.55 11.44
CA LYS A 44 6.44 -24.50 11.22
C LYS A 44 5.75 -23.89 12.43
N GLY A 45 4.89 -22.91 12.17
CA GLY A 45 4.14 -22.15 13.17
C GLY A 45 4.79 -20.82 13.56
N ASP A 46 6.06 -20.58 13.18
CA ASP A 46 6.73 -19.32 13.47
C ASP A 46 6.02 -18.15 12.78
N ARG A 47 5.80 -17.06 13.54
CA ARG A 47 5.32 -15.79 13.02
C ARG A 47 6.53 -14.90 12.78
N ILE A 48 6.84 -14.63 11.52
CA ILE A 48 8.01 -13.86 11.13
C ILE A 48 7.60 -12.67 10.26
N LYS A 49 8.52 -11.73 10.10
CA LYS A 49 8.42 -10.65 9.12
C LYS A 49 9.35 -10.96 7.97
N ILE A 50 8.85 -10.83 6.75
CA ILE A 50 9.64 -10.98 5.53
C ILE A 50 9.49 -9.74 4.65
N PRO A 51 10.50 -9.37 3.86
CA PRO A 51 10.32 -8.36 2.83
C PRO A 51 9.17 -8.73 1.90
N TYR A 52 8.28 -7.79 1.61
CA TYR A 52 7.07 -7.99 0.80
C TYR A 52 7.40 -8.63 -0.56
N ARG A 53 8.53 -8.24 -1.16
CA ARG A 53 9.03 -8.82 -2.42
C ARG A 53 9.25 -10.33 -2.39
N LEU A 54 9.44 -10.92 -1.21
CA LEU A 54 9.61 -12.37 -1.03
C LEU A 54 8.29 -13.10 -0.82
N LEU A 55 7.19 -12.38 -0.56
CA LEU A 55 5.90 -12.98 -0.27
C LEU A 55 5.46 -13.90 -1.41
N ASP A 56 5.48 -13.42 -2.65
CA ASP A 56 5.04 -14.22 -3.80
C ASP A 56 5.84 -15.50 -4.02
N ILE A 57 7.15 -15.45 -3.72
CA ILE A 57 8.05 -16.59 -3.87
C ILE A 57 7.74 -17.61 -2.77
N LEU A 58 7.77 -17.18 -1.51
CA LEU A 58 7.60 -18.08 -0.37
C LEU A 58 6.17 -18.62 -0.23
N PHE A 59 5.17 -17.86 -0.67
CA PHE A 59 3.77 -18.26 -0.66
C PHE A 59 3.49 -19.35 -1.70
N LYS A 60 3.96 -19.17 -2.95
CA LYS A 60 3.81 -20.19 -4.02
C LYS A 60 4.52 -21.50 -3.70
N GLU A 61 5.68 -21.41 -3.05
CA GLU A 61 6.43 -22.59 -2.58
C GLU A 61 5.83 -23.25 -1.33
N LYS A 62 4.69 -22.75 -0.83
CA LYS A 62 4.02 -23.22 0.39
C LYS A 62 4.99 -23.27 1.57
N ILE A 63 5.87 -22.27 1.69
CA ILE A 63 6.80 -22.10 2.82
C ILE A 63 6.15 -21.23 3.89
N VAL A 64 5.44 -20.18 3.46
CA VAL A 64 4.71 -19.27 4.33
C VAL A 64 3.25 -19.14 3.88
N ASP A 65 2.37 -18.85 4.83
CA ASP A 65 1.03 -18.33 4.59
C ASP A 65 0.95 -16.93 5.21
N ILE A 66 -0.04 -16.18 4.76
CA ILE A 66 -0.27 -14.81 5.16
C ILE A 66 -0.86 -14.77 6.58
N ASP A 67 -0.28 -13.94 7.45
CA ASP A 67 -0.80 -13.72 8.79
C ASP A 67 -2.06 -12.84 8.75
N VAL A 68 -3.22 -13.49 8.72
CA VAL A 68 -4.54 -12.86 8.64
C VAL A 68 -4.89 -11.96 9.83
N MET A 69 -4.15 -12.00 10.95
CA MET A 69 -4.49 -11.17 12.13
C MET A 69 -4.45 -9.67 11.85
N ASN A 70 -3.70 -9.22 10.85
CA ASN A 70 -3.53 -7.79 10.52
C ASN A 70 -4.10 -7.43 9.13
N ILE A 71 -4.88 -8.31 8.53
CA ILE A 71 -5.44 -8.11 7.19
C ILE A 71 -6.89 -7.64 7.29
N PRO A 72 -7.24 -6.54 6.62
CA PRO A 72 -8.60 -6.05 6.66
C PRO A 72 -9.54 -7.04 5.98
N ALA A 73 -10.60 -7.46 6.65
CA ALA A 73 -11.64 -8.28 6.03
C ALA A 73 -12.42 -7.46 4.99
N LEU A 74 -13.11 -8.13 4.06
CA LEU A 74 -13.98 -7.46 3.08
C LEU A 74 -15.01 -6.52 3.75
N SER A 75 -15.58 -6.90 4.89
CA SER A 75 -16.52 -6.06 5.65
C SER A 75 -15.86 -4.76 6.16
N GLU A 76 -14.59 -4.83 6.55
CA GLU A 76 -13.81 -3.67 6.99
C GLU A 76 -13.44 -2.77 5.81
N ILE A 77 -13.04 -3.36 4.67
CA ILE A 77 -12.78 -2.61 3.43
C ILE A 77 -14.05 -1.87 2.98
N ARG A 78 -15.22 -2.53 2.98
CA ARG A 78 -16.52 -1.88 2.70
C ARG A 78 -16.78 -0.71 3.64
N LYS A 79 -16.59 -0.93 4.94
CA LYS A 79 -16.80 0.12 5.95
C LYS A 79 -15.89 1.32 5.71
N ILE A 80 -14.61 1.09 5.45
CA ILE A 80 -13.62 2.12 5.15
C ILE A 80 -14.03 2.89 3.89
N ALA A 81 -14.33 2.20 2.79
CA ALA A 81 -14.75 2.81 1.54
C ALA A 81 -16.01 3.66 1.71
N TRP A 82 -16.99 3.15 2.47
CA TRP A 82 -18.23 3.87 2.76
C TRP A 82 -17.98 5.14 3.60
N ILE A 83 -17.22 5.03 4.69
CA ILE A 83 -16.87 6.18 5.55
C ILE A 83 -16.12 7.25 4.75
N GLU A 84 -15.12 6.82 3.95
CA GLU A 84 -14.36 7.74 3.12
C GLU A 84 -15.26 8.48 2.12
N SER A 85 -16.18 7.76 1.45
CA SER A 85 -17.07 8.34 0.44
C SER A 85 -18.05 9.39 0.99
N ARG A 86 -18.38 9.32 2.27
CA ARG A 86 -19.34 10.23 2.94
C ARG A 86 -18.69 11.42 3.61
N SER A 87 -17.41 11.33 3.91
CA SER A 87 -16.68 12.42 4.53
C SER A 87 -16.12 13.37 3.48
N ASN A 88 -16.21 14.68 3.73
CA ASN A 88 -15.47 15.68 2.96
C ASN A 88 -13.99 15.72 3.36
N GLU A 89 -13.67 15.28 4.57
CA GLU A 89 -12.31 15.24 5.09
C GLU A 89 -11.63 13.91 4.80
N LEU A 90 -10.30 13.94 4.69
CA LEU A 90 -9.49 12.73 4.58
C LEU A 90 -9.57 11.95 5.89
N GLN A 91 -10.03 10.71 5.82
CA GLN A 91 -10.17 9.89 7.03
C GLN A 91 -8.85 9.21 7.38
N LYS A 92 -8.66 8.88 8.66
CA LYS A 92 -7.47 8.13 9.07
C LYS A 92 -7.53 6.72 8.51
N LEU A 93 -6.49 6.33 7.79
CA LEU A 93 -6.30 4.98 7.27
C LEU A 93 -5.02 4.38 7.84
N ASP A 94 -4.98 3.05 7.99
CA ASP A 94 -3.77 2.38 8.45
C ASP A 94 -2.62 2.59 7.45
N LYS A 95 -1.40 2.77 7.96
CA LYS A 95 -0.21 3.08 7.16
C LYS A 95 0.09 2.03 6.09
N ASN A 96 -0.24 0.77 6.36
CA ASN A 96 0.01 -0.38 5.51
C ASN A 96 -1.28 -0.92 4.87
N PHE A 97 -2.39 -0.15 4.91
CA PHE A 97 -3.70 -0.62 4.48
C PHE A 97 -3.70 -1.22 3.08
N TYR A 98 -3.13 -0.52 2.08
CA TYR A 98 -3.13 -1.02 0.70
C TYR A 98 -2.29 -2.29 0.54
N ILE A 99 -1.22 -2.43 1.30
CA ILE A 99 -0.38 -3.63 1.30
C ILE A 99 -1.15 -4.80 1.90
N ASN A 100 -1.77 -4.60 3.07
CA ASN A 100 -2.57 -5.64 3.72
C ASN A 100 -3.76 -6.05 2.85
N ALA A 101 -4.42 -5.11 2.17
CA ALA A 101 -5.49 -5.40 1.22
C ALA A 101 -4.98 -6.18 -0.01
N SER A 102 -3.77 -5.85 -0.51
CA SER A 102 -3.14 -6.63 -1.59
C SER A 102 -2.81 -8.06 -1.16
N MET A 103 -2.42 -8.25 0.10
CA MET A 103 -2.16 -9.57 0.68
C MET A 103 -3.44 -10.39 0.78
N LEU A 104 -4.57 -9.77 1.16
CA LEU A 104 -5.88 -10.44 1.12
C LEU A 104 -6.20 -10.93 -0.29
N ILE A 105 -6.10 -10.04 -1.29
CA ILE A 105 -6.38 -10.40 -2.69
C ILE A 105 -5.50 -11.58 -3.12
N LYS A 106 -4.20 -11.55 -2.82
CA LYS A 106 -3.27 -12.65 -3.14
C LYS A 106 -3.69 -13.95 -2.45
N LYS A 107 -4.11 -13.91 -1.19
CA LYS A 107 -4.58 -15.11 -0.47
C LYS A 107 -5.79 -15.72 -1.20
N LEU A 108 -6.81 -14.90 -1.46
CA LEU A 108 -8.05 -15.33 -2.10
C LEU A 108 -7.82 -15.81 -3.55
N GLU A 109 -6.93 -15.15 -4.31
CA GLU A 109 -6.57 -15.59 -5.67
C GLU A 109 -5.89 -16.96 -5.67
N ASN A 110 -5.03 -17.24 -4.69
CA ASN A 110 -4.43 -18.57 -4.58
C ASN A 110 -5.45 -19.63 -4.14
N GLU A 111 -6.34 -19.31 -3.20
CA GLU A 111 -7.45 -20.19 -2.82
C GLU A 111 -8.34 -20.50 -4.04
N LEU A 112 -8.60 -19.51 -4.91
CA LEU A 112 -9.37 -19.68 -6.14
C LEU A 112 -8.67 -20.59 -7.17
N ILE A 113 -7.33 -20.54 -7.25
CA ILE A 113 -6.53 -21.42 -8.12
C ILE A 113 -6.58 -22.86 -7.61
N GLU A 114 -6.50 -23.06 -6.30
CA GLU A 114 -6.54 -24.39 -5.68
C GLU A 114 -7.95 -25.02 -5.74
N ASN A 115 -8.98 -24.19 -5.59
CA ASN A 115 -10.37 -24.61 -5.63
C ASN A 115 -11.25 -23.52 -6.26
N TYR A 116 -11.68 -23.75 -7.51
CA TYR A 116 -12.49 -22.78 -8.22
C TYR A 116 -13.86 -22.60 -7.55
N ASP A 117 -14.08 -21.41 -6.98
CA ASP A 117 -15.34 -21.00 -6.36
C ASP A 117 -15.79 -19.64 -6.95
N ALA A 118 -16.99 -19.63 -7.54
CA ALA A 118 -17.57 -18.42 -8.12
C ALA A 118 -17.87 -17.33 -7.07
N ASN A 119 -18.12 -17.70 -5.80
CA ASN A 119 -18.31 -16.72 -4.73
C ASN A 119 -17.00 -16.04 -4.36
N LEU A 120 -15.91 -16.80 -4.30
CA LEU A 120 -14.57 -16.28 -4.06
C LEU A 120 -14.12 -15.34 -5.16
N LEU A 121 -14.40 -15.68 -6.43
CA LEU A 121 -14.14 -14.79 -7.56
C LEU A 121 -14.88 -13.45 -7.43
N ARG A 122 -16.18 -13.49 -7.09
CA ARG A 122 -16.98 -12.27 -6.87
C ARG A 122 -16.46 -11.43 -5.72
N GLU A 123 -16.03 -12.08 -4.63
CA GLU A 123 -15.42 -11.39 -3.49
C GLU A 123 -14.13 -10.67 -3.89
N ILE A 124 -13.24 -11.32 -4.65
CA ILE A 124 -12.01 -10.68 -5.17
C ILE A 124 -12.34 -9.47 -6.05
N GLU A 125 -13.29 -9.61 -6.98
CA GLU A 125 -13.73 -8.53 -7.86
C GLU A 125 -14.30 -7.36 -7.07
N GLU A 126 -15.12 -7.64 -6.06
CA GLU A 126 -15.69 -6.63 -5.19
C GLU A 126 -14.62 -5.88 -4.38
N ILE A 127 -13.68 -6.60 -3.76
CA ILE A 127 -12.56 -5.98 -3.04
C ILE A 127 -11.80 -5.03 -3.97
N LYS A 128 -11.45 -5.49 -5.18
CA LYS A 128 -10.76 -4.66 -6.18
C LYS A 128 -11.56 -3.41 -6.52
N SER A 129 -12.86 -3.54 -6.77
CA SER A 129 -13.73 -2.39 -7.07
C SER A 129 -13.73 -1.37 -5.93
N LEU A 130 -13.95 -1.83 -4.69
CA LEU A 130 -13.96 -0.97 -3.50
C LEU A 130 -12.63 -0.24 -3.30
N LEU A 131 -11.51 -0.92 -3.53
CA LEU A 131 -10.18 -0.32 -3.42
C LEU A 131 -9.94 0.73 -4.52
N TYR A 132 -10.36 0.47 -5.76
CA TYR A 132 -10.25 1.46 -6.84
C TYR A 132 -11.05 2.73 -6.53
N ASP A 133 -12.29 2.57 -6.05
CA ASP A 133 -13.14 3.69 -5.67
C ASP A 133 -12.56 4.46 -4.47
N LEU A 134 -12.04 3.74 -3.47
CA LEU A 134 -11.38 4.32 -2.31
C LEU A 134 -10.14 5.14 -2.70
N VAL A 135 -9.25 4.57 -3.53
CA VAL A 135 -8.06 5.27 -4.04
C VAL A 135 -8.46 6.54 -4.78
N LYS A 136 -9.46 6.46 -5.66
CA LYS A 136 -9.94 7.64 -6.41
C LYS A 136 -10.52 8.71 -5.50
N CYS A 137 -11.33 8.31 -4.52
CA CYS A 137 -11.92 9.21 -3.53
C CYS A 137 -10.83 9.94 -2.73
N ARG A 138 -9.86 9.19 -2.19
CA ARG A 138 -8.76 9.74 -1.39
C ARG A 138 -7.82 10.62 -2.21
N LEU A 139 -7.52 10.24 -3.45
CA LEU A 139 -6.73 11.06 -4.37
C LEU A 139 -7.36 12.45 -4.56
N ASN A 140 -8.67 12.54 -4.79
CA ASN A 140 -9.36 13.82 -4.93
C ASN A 140 -9.24 14.70 -3.68
N LYS A 141 -9.34 14.09 -2.49
CA LYS A 141 -9.17 14.80 -1.21
C LYS A 141 -7.72 15.27 -1.02
N ILE A 142 -6.75 14.41 -1.31
CA ILE A 142 -5.32 14.75 -1.26
C ILE A 142 -5.02 15.94 -2.17
N LEU A 143 -5.50 15.92 -3.43
CA LEU A 143 -5.32 17.03 -4.35
C LEU A 143 -5.95 18.33 -3.83
N SER A 144 -7.15 18.25 -3.27
CA SER A 144 -7.84 19.40 -2.67
C SER A 144 -7.05 20.00 -1.50
N LEU A 145 -6.46 19.15 -0.66
CA LEU A 145 -5.60 19.57 0.45
C LEU A 145 -4.35 20.28 -0.05
N VAL A 146 -3.69 19.74 -1.09
CA VAL A 146 -2.50 20.36 -1.67
C VAL A 146 -2.81 21.72 -2.26
N ILE A 147 -3.92 21.85 -3.01
CA ILE A 147 -4.35 23.13 -3.60
C ILE A 147 -4.63 24.18 -2.51
N SER A 148 -5.18 23.74 -1.37
CA SER A 148 -5.48 24.63 -0.25
C SER A 148 -4.22 25.09 0.49
N SER A 149 -3.24 24.19 0.65
CA SER A 149 -1.95 24.48 1.26
C SER A 149 -0.87 23.55 0.71
N HIS A 150 0.15 24.15 0.09
CA HIS A 150 1.31 23.45 -0.44
C HIS A 150 2.38 23.15 0.64
N ILE A 151 2.06 23.31 1.92
CA ILE A 151 2.93 22.99 3.05
C ILE A 151 2.43 21.68 3.69
N PRO A 152 3.25 20.62 3.73
CA PRO A 152 2.85 19.35 4.34
C PRO A 152 2.50 19.53 5.83
N SER A 153 1.28 19.11 6.20
CA SER A 153 0.86 19.05 7.61
C SER A 153 1.14 17.68 8.21
N ARG A 154 1.78 17.65 9.38
CA ARG A 154 1.99 16.40 10.13
C ARG A 154 0.68 15.71 10.49
N GLU A 155 -0.34 16.47 10.87
CA GLU A 155 -1.66 15.92 11.21
C GLU A 155 -2.33 15.23 10.02
N LEU A 156 -2.20 15.81 8.82
CA LEU A 156 -2.75 15.23 7.59
C LEU A 156 -1.98 13.97 7.19
N VAL A 157 -0.65 14.00 7.30
CA VAL A 157 0.21 12.85 7.02
C VAL A 157 -0.10 11.66 7.92
N GLU A 158 -0.49 11.88 9.17
CA GLU A 158 -0.88 10.81 10.10
C GLU A 158 -2.21 10.11 9.72
N LYS A 159 -2.98 10.67 8.78
CA LYS A 159 -4.22 10.10 8.24
C LYS A 159 -3.99 9.30 6.94
N MET A 160 -2.78 9.34 6.38
CA MET A 160 -2.44 8.77 5.08
C MET A 160 -1.77 7.40 5.20
N THR A 161 -1.93 6.58 4.17
CA THR A 161 -1.02 5.43 3.99
C THR A 161 0.38 5.92 3.66
N GLU A 162 1.40 5.07 3.76
CA GLU A 162 2.74 5.47 3.36
C GLU A 162 2.79 5.84 1.86
N GLU A 163 2.10 5.09 0.97
CA GLU A 163 1.97 5.44 -0.46
C GLU A 163 1.43 6.86 -0.67
N GLU A 164 0.35 7.20 0.04
CA GLU A 164 -0.31 8.49 -0.06
C GLU A 164 0.53 9.63 0.50
N LYS A 165 1.23 9.40 1.60
CA LYS A 165 2.15 10.38 2.21
C LYS A 165 3.26 10.78 1.26
N ILE A 166 3.84 9.82 0.54
CA ILE A 166 4.87 10.09 -0.47
C ILE A 166 4.29 10.97 -1.57
N LEU A 167 3.14 10.58 -2.11
CA LEU A 167 2.43 11.33 -3.15
C LEU A 167 2.13 12.76 -2.68
N TYR A 168 1.52 12.92 -1.51
CA TYR A 168 1.16 14.22 -0.93
C TYR A 168 2.38 15.13 -0.76
N THR A 169 3.47 14.60 -0.20
CA THR A 169 4.71 15.38 0.00
C THR A 169 5.31 15.83 -1.33
N GLN A 170 5.33 14.96 -2.33
CA GLN A 170 5.84 15.31 -3.66
C GLN A 170 4.97 16.38 -4.35
N LEU A 171 3.64 16.25 -4.24
CA LEU A 171 2.70 17.23 -4.79
C LEU A 171 2.84 18.59 -4.11
N CYS A 172 2.93 18.65 -2.79
CA CYS A 172 3.18 19.88 -2.04
C CYS A 172 4.46 20.58 -2.51
N ASN A 173 5.57 19.85 -2.64
CA ASN A 173 6.84 20.42 -3.09
C ASN A 173 6.73 20.97 -4.52
N HIS A 174 6.22 20.16 -5.46
CA HIS A 174 6.15 20.57 -6.86
C HIS A 174 5.22 21.77 -7.09
N ILE A 175 4.07 21.81 -6.40
CA ILE A 175 3.12 22.90 -6.56
C ILE A 175 3.62 24.13 -5.80
N GLY A 176 4.25 23.96 -4.63
CA GLY A 176 4.89 25.05 -3.88
C GLY A 176 5.99 25.74 -4.68
N ASP A 177 6.88 24.98 -5.32
CA ASP A 177 7.95 25.51 -6.19
C ASP A 177 7.37 26.31 -7.36
N TRP A 178 6.33 25.75 -8.01
CA TRP A 178 5.65 26.42 -9.10
C TRP A 178 4.99 27.73 -8.64
N PHE A 179 4.24 27.70 -7.53
CA PHE A 179 3.55 28.88 -7.01
C PHE A 179 4.53 29.99 -6.59
N SER A 180 5.65 29.61 -5.97
CA SER A 180 6.76 30.52 -5.64
C SER A 180 7.34 31.17 -6.89
N THR A 181 7.53 30.40 -7.96
CA THR A 181 7.99 30.92 -9.25
C THR A 181 6.99 31.91 -9.85
N MET A 182 5.70 31.55 -9.88
CA MET A 182 4.64 32.43 -10.39
C MET A 182 4.55 33.73 -9.60
N LYS A 183 4.70 33.67 -8.28
CA LYS A 183 4.71 34.86 -7.43
C LYS A 183 5.81 35.83 -7.83
N LYS A 184 7.05 35.35 -8.00
CA LYS A 184 8.19 36.17 -8.46
C LYS A 184 7.95 36.80 -9.82
N ILE A 185 7.34 36.06 -10.76
CA ILE A 185 6.98 36.58 -12.09
C ILE A 185 5.97 37.73 -11.93
N ILE A 186 4.93 37.54 -11.12
CA ILE A 186 3.89 38.55 -10.89
C ILE A 186 4.45 39.80 -10.20
N GLU A 187 5.42 39.62 -9.30
CA GLU A 187 6.10 40.72 -8.58
C GLU A 187 7.19 41.41 -9.41
N GLY A 188 7.54 40.89 -10.59
CA GLY A 188 8.56 41.46 -11.47
C GLY A 188 10.01 41.23 -11.00
N GLU A 189 10.23 40.17 -10.21
CA GLU A 189 11.55 39.81 -9.65
C GLU A 189 12.41 38.91 -10.56
N ILE A 190 11.97 38.68 -11.81
CA ILE A 190 12.60 37.78 -12.79
C ILE A 190 12.90 38.53 -14.09
#